data_AF-A0A966WZN9-F1
#
_entry.id   AF-A0A966WZN9-F1
#
_cell.length_a   1.000
_cell.length_b   1.000
_cell.length_c   1.000
_cell.angle_alpha   90.00
_cell.angle_beta   90.00
_cell.angle_gamma   90.00
#
_symmetry.space_group_name_H-M   'P 1'
#
loop_
_entity.id
_entity.type
_entity.pdbx_description
1 polymer ?
#
loop_
_entity_poly.entity_id
_entity_poly.type
_entity_poly.pdbx_seq_one_letter_code
_entity_poly.pdbx_strand_id
1 'polypeptide(L)'
;MPSDWSQASVWLPLFFLGAMGFAMLSYVVLDGYDLGVGILLNRASDSDKDVMISSIGPFWDANETWLVLGVGILLVAFPFAHGIILTELYLPVAVMLAGL
;
A
#
# COMPACT_ATOMS: atom_id res chain seq x y z
N MET A 1 -0.92 -19.53 -24.27
CA MET A 1 -0.03 -19.57 -23.08
C MET A 1 1.41 -19.60 -23.57
N PRO A 2 2.39 -18.96 -22.91
CA PRO A 2 3.78 -18.97 -23.36
C PRO A 2 4.26 -20.40 -23.56
N SER A 3 4.91 -20.68 -24.70
CA SER A 3 5.45 -22.00 -25.02
C SER A 3 6.80 -22.27 -24.32
N ASP A 4 7.43 -21.23 -23.78
CA ASP A 4 8.74 -21.29 -23.13
C ASP A 4 8.78 -20.34 -21.93
N TRP A 5 8.87 -20.91 -20.73
CA TRP A 5 8.89 -20.20 -19.45
C TRP A 5 10.31 -19.89 -18.95
N SER A 6 11.35 -20.32 -19.66
CA SER A 6 12.73 -20.03 -19.28
C SER A 6 13.13 -18.57 -19.54
N GLN A 7 12.39 -17.89 -20.42
CA GLN A 7 12.66 -16.51 -20.80
C GLN A 7 12.21 -15.53 -19.72
N ALA A 8 13.15 -14.71 -19.25
CA ALA A 8 12.88 -13.67 -18.24
C ALA A 8 11.77 -12.70 -18.66
N SER A 9 11.66 -12.38 -19.95
CA SER A 9 10.60 -11.53 -20.50
C SER A 9 9.18 -12.06 -20.24
N VAL A 10 9.02 -13.36 -20.00
CA VAL A 10 7.73 -14.01 -19.75
C VAL A 10 7.36 -13.99 -18.27
N TRP A 11 8.26 -14.42 -17.39
CA TRP A 11 7.93 -14.60 -15.97
C TRP A 11 8.20 -13.35 -15.11
N LEU A 12 9.13 -12.48 -15.50
CA LEU A 12 9.51 -11.32 -14.70
C LEU A 12 8.36 -10.30 -14.54
N PRO A 13 7.59 -9.96 -15.59
CA PRO A 13 6.43 -9.07 -15.43
C PRO A 13 5.35 -9.68 -14.54
N LEU A 14 5.12 -10.99 -14.64
CA LEU A 14 4.13 -11.70 -13.81
C LEU A 14 4.57 -11.75 -12.35
N PHE A 15 5.86 -11.96 -12.09
CA PHE A 15 6.44 -11.90 -10.76
C PHE A 15 6.26 -10.52 -10.14
N PHE A 16 6.65 -9.45 -10.85
CA PHE A 16 6.50 -8.09 -10.32
C PHE A 16 5.04 -7.67 -10.18
N LEU A 17 4.16 -8.11 -11.08
CA LEU A 17 2.72 -7.90 -10.93
C LEU A 17 2.19 -8.59 -9.66
N GLY A 18 2.60 -9.84 -9.40
CA GLY A 18 2.25 -10.58 -8.19
C GLY A 18 2.81 -9.93 -6.92
N ALA A 19 4.08 -9.51 -6.94
CA ALA A 19 4.73 -8.83 -5.83
C ALA A 19 4.07 -7.48 -5.52
N MET A 20 3.74 -6.69 -6.55
CA MET A 20 2.99 -5.45 -6.40
C MET A 20 1.58 -5.71 -5.86
N GLY A 21 0.87 -6.70 -6.41
CA GLY A 21 -0.46 -7.07 -5.92
C GLY A 21 -0.44 -7.51 -4.45
N PHE A 22 0.57 -8.27 -4.04
CA PHE A 22 0.77 -8.66 -2.66
C PHE A 22 1.07 -7.45 -1.77
N ALA A 23 1.98 -6.56 -2.17
CA ALA A 23 2.30 -5.35 -1.41
C ALA A 23 1.07 -4.44 -1.23
N MET A 24 0.30 -4.20 -2.30
CA MET A 24 -0.91 -3.38 -2.25
C MET A 24 -2.01 -4.04 -1.40
N LEU A 25 -2.17 -5.36 -1.48
CA LEU A 25 -3.13 -6.08 -0.64
C LEU A 25 -2.75 -6.01 0.84
N SER A 26 -1.47 -6.24 1.17
CA SER A 26 -0.95 -6.10 2.53
C SER A 26 -1.17 -4.69 3.06
N TYR A 27 -0.87 -3.66 2.26
CA TYR A 27 -1.16 -2.26 2.62
C TYR A 27 -2.64 -2.04 2.94
N VAL A 28 -3.54 -2.41 2.02
CA VAL A 28 -4.99 -2.19 2.18
C VAL A 28 -5.54 -2.91 3.40
N VAL A 29 -5.03 -4.10 3.74
CA VAL A 29 -5.50 -4.87 4.90
C VAL A 29 -4.90 -4.35 6.21
N LEU A 30 -3.59 -4.10 6.23
CA LEU A 30 -2.85 -3.75 7.44
C LEU A 30 -3.01 -2.26 7.76
N ASP A 31 -2.57 -1.38 6.87
CA ASP A 31 -2.73 0.06 7.10
C ASP A 31 -4.22 0.47 7.11
N GLY A 32 -5.06 -0.24 6.36
CA GLY A 32 -6.50 -0.03 6.37
C GLY A 32 -7.16 -0.23 7.75
N TYR A 33 -6.65 -1.13 8.60
CA TYR A 33 -7.17 -1.24 9.97
C TYR A 33 -6.67 -0.10 10.86
N ASP A 34 -5.42 0.35 10.70
CA ASP A 34 -4.87 1.49 11.44
C ASP A 34 -5.68 2.76 11.16
N LEU A 35 -5.91 3.06 9.87
CA LEU A 35 -6.75 4.17 9.43
C LEU A 35 -8.20 4.01 9.91
N GLY A 36 -8.72 2.78 9.88
CA GLY A 36 -10.05 2.45 10.40
C GLY A 36 -10.20 2.79 11.90
N VAL A 37 -9.20 2.44 12.71
CA VAL A 37 -9.13 2.84 14.12
C VAL A 37 -9.08 4.36 14.23
N GLY A 38 -8.23 5.03 13.45
CA GLY A 38 -8.11 6.49 13.41
C GLY A 38 -9.44 7.21 13.14
N ILE A 39 -10.22 6.72 12.17
CA ILE A 39 -11.57 7.27 11.85
C ILE A 39 -12.54 7.06 13.01
N LEU A 40 -12.47 5.91 13.70
CA LEU A 40 -13.38 5.56 14.79
C LEU A 40 -13.03 6.26 16.12
N LEU A 41 -11.80 6.73 16.32
CA LEU A 41 -11.37 7.39 17.56
C LEU A 41 -12.27 8.56 17.97
N ASN A 42 -12.78 9.34 17.01
CA ASN A 42 -13.68 10.47 17.28
C ASN A 42 -15.05 10.05 17.85
N ARG A 43 -15.42 8.76 17.73
CA ARG A 43 -16.66 8.19 18.28
C ARG A 43 -16.42 7.38 19.55
N ALA A 44 -15.17 7.20 19.96
CA ALA A 44 -14.80 6.39 21.11
C ALA A 44 -14.95 7.18 22.42
N SER A 45 -15.24 6.46 23.50
CA SER A 45 -15.16 7.01 24.85
C SER A 45 -13.70 7.27 25.25
N ASP A 46 -13.45 8.19 26.18
CA ASP A 46 -12.07 8.51 26.59
C ASP A 46 -11.32 7.29 27.17
N SER A 47 -12.03 6.35 27.80
CA SER A 47 -11.43 5.10 28.28
C SER A 47 -11.04 4.13 27.17
N ASP A 48 -11.72 4.17 26.01
CA ASP A 48 -11.45 3.25 24.90
C ASP A 48 -10.35 3.77 23.96
N LYS A 49 -10.14 5.10 23.91
CA LYS A 49 -9.14 5.73 23.02
C LYS A 49 -7.73 5.22 23.26
N ASP A 50 -7.32 5.06 24.52
CA ASP A 50 -5.98 4.56 24.86
C ASP A 50 -5.78 3.10 24.38
N VAL A 51 -6.83 2.28 24.50
CA VAL A 51 -6.82 0.90 24.01
C VAL A 51 -6.76 0.87 22.48
N MET A 52 -7.52 1.74 21.82
CA MET A 52 -7.53 1.87 20.36
C MET A 52 -6.16 2.29 19.83
N ILE A 53 -5.55 3.34 20.40
CA ILE A 53 -4.22 3.82 19.99
C ILE A 53 -3.13 2.77 20.26
N SER A 54 -3.17 2.11 21.42
CA SER A 54 -2.18 1.07 21.75
C SER A 54 -2.30 -0.18 20.86
N SER A 55 -3.45 -0.43 20.24
CA SER A 55 -3.64 -1.54 19.30
C SER A 55 -2.93 -1.35 17.95
N ILE A 56 -2.71 -0.10 17.52
CA ILE A 56 -2.07 0.24 16.23
C ILE A 56 -0.60 0.64 16.39
N GLY A 57 -0.24 1.26 17.52
CA GLY A 57 1.05 1.93 17.73
C GLY A 57 2.30 1.11 17.40
N PRO A 58 2.40 -0.20 17.76
CA PRO A 58 3.60 -1.00 17.47
C PRO A 58 3.81 -1.33 15.98
N PHE A 59 2.77 -1.19 15.14
CA PHE A 59 2.78 -1.73 13.76
C PHE A 59 2.55 -0.68 12.68
N TRP A 60 1.95 0.46 13.02
CA TRP A 60 1.56 1.49 12.07
C TRP A 60 2.68 1.89 11.08
N ASP A 61 3.86 2.27 11.59
CA ASP A 61 5.01 2.65 10.75
C ASP A 61 5.46 1.51 9.81
N ALA A 62 5.35 0.25 10.25
CA ALA A 62 5.65 -0.89 9.40
C ALA A 62 4.59 -1.12 8.31
N ASN A 63 3.33 -0.78 8.58
CA ASN A 63 2.22 -0.96 7.64
C ASN A 63 2.32 0.00 6.45
N GLU A 64 2.76 1.24 6.67
CA GLU A 64 2.98 2.23 5.60
C GLU A 64 4.06 1.79 4.60
N THR A 65 5.04 0.99 5.04
CA THR A 65 6.13 0.53 4.16
C THR A 65 5.62 -0.32 2.98
N TRP A 66 4.47 -0.97 3.12
CA TRP A 66 3.86 -1.76 2.04
C TRP A 66 3.42 -0.89 0.87
N LEU A 67 2.90 0.31 1.14
CA LEU A 67 2.56 1.29 0.10
C LEU A 67 3.82 1.77 -0.62
N VAL A 68 4.85 2.11 0.14
CA VAL A 68 6.15 2.55 -0.39
C VAL A 68 6.75 1.47 -1.29
N LEU A 69 6.70 0.21 -0.87
CA LEU A 69 7.13 -0.93 -1.68
C LEU A 69 6.31 -1.06 -2.97
N GLY A 70 4.98 -0.94 -2.90
CA GLY A 70 4.10 -1.00 -4.06
C GLY A 70 4.43 0.06 -5.11
N VAL A 71 4.60 1.32 -4.67
CA VAL A 71 5.00 2.44 -5.54
C VAL A 71 6.42 2.25 -6.08
N GLY A 72 7.35 1.77 -5.25
CA GLY A 72 8.72 1.45 -5.67
C GLY A 72 8.79 0.36 -6.75
N ILE A 73 7.99 -0.69 -6.61
CA ILE A 73 7.86 -1.74 -7.64
C ILE A 73 7.28 -1.15 -8.92
N LEU A 74 6.25 -0.31 -8.81
CA LEU A 74 5.65 0.36 -9.97
C LEU A 74 6.70 1.21 -10.72
N LEU A 75 7.52 1.97 -9.99
CA LEU A 75 8.61 2.78 -10.56
C LEU A 75 9.67 1.92 -11.28
N VAL A 76 10.13 0.83 -10.66
CA VAL A 76 11.25 0.02 -11.17
C VAL A 76 10.82 -0.93 -12.27
N ALA A 77 9.71 -1.67 -12.08
CA ALA A 77 9.27 -2.70 -13.01
C ALA A 77 8.34 -2.16 -14.11
N PHE A 78 7.62 -1.05 -13.85
CA PHE A 78 6.62 -0.50 -14.76
C PHE A 78 6.68 1.05 -14.87
N PRO A 79 7.84 1.64 -15.23
CA PRO A 79 8.06 3.09 -15.15
C PRO A 79 7.08 3.92 -15.98
N PHE A 80 6.63 3.41 -17.13
CA PHE A 80 5.61 4.07 -17.93
C PHE A 80 4.24 4.12 -17.24
N ALA A 81 3.83 3.01 -16.60
CA ALA A 81 2.60 2.97 -15.82
C ALA A 81 2.71 3.86 -14.58
N HIS A 82 3.84 3.86 -13.88
CA HIS A 82 4.13 4.75 -12.77
C HIS A 82 3.89 6.23 -13.15
N GLY A 83 4.45 6.68 -14.28
CA GLY A 83 4.30 8.05 -14.74
C GLY A 83 2.84 8.44 -15.01
N ILE A 84 2.08 7.58 -15.68
CA ILE A 84 0.65 7.82 -15.95
C ILE A 84 -0.14 7.85 -14.64
N ILE A 85 0.00 6.81 -13.81
CA ILE A 85 -0.81 6.63 -12.61
C ILE A 85 -0.61 7.79 -11.62
N LEU A 86 0.64 8.16 -11.30
CA LEU A 86 0.89 9.25 -10.36
C LEU A 86 0.55 10.64 -10.92
N THR A 87 0.53 10.80 -12.24
CA THR A 87 0.07 12.05 -12.86
C THR A 87 -1.45 12.18 -12.74
N GLU A 88 -2.19 11.13 -13.11
CA GLU A 88 -3.65 11.12 -13.06
C GLU A 88 -4.19 11.14 -11.61
N LEU A 89 -3.47 10.50 -10.69
CA LEU A 89 -3.83 10.43 -9.27
C LEU A 89 -3.07 11.44 -8.40
N TYR A 90 -2.46 12.46 -9.00
CA TYR A 90 -1.63 13.43 -8.26
C TYR A 90 -2.35 14.01 -7.05
N LEU A 91 -3.55 14.57 -7.25
CA LEU A 91 -4.33 15.18 -6.17
C LEU A 91 -4.78 14.16 -5.12
N PRO A 92 -5.43 13.03 -5.49
CA PRO A 92 -5.78 11.99 -4.52
C PRO A 92 -4.59 11.48 -3.70
N VAL A 93 -3.45 11.20 -4.33
CA VAL A 93 -2.25 10.70 -3.65
C VAL A 93 -1.67 11.77 -2.73
N ALA A 94 -1.61 13.03 -3.15
CA ALA A 94 -1.12 14.12 -2.30
C ALA A 94 -1.98 14.29 -1.04
N VAL A 95 -3.30 14.21 -1.16
CA VAL A 95 -4.21 14.27 -0.01
C VAL A 95 -4.04 13.07 0.91
N MET A 96 -3.90 11.87 0.35
CA MET A 96 -3.64 10.65 1.10
C MET A 96 -2.33 10.77 1.91
N LEU A 97 -1.23 11.20 1.27
CA LEU A 97 0.06 11.37 1.93
C LEU A 97 0.07 12.47 3.01
N ALA A 98 -0.82 13.47 2.93
CA ALA A 98 -0.96 14.48 3.97
C ALA A 98 -1.74 13.98 5.20
N GLY A 99 -2.44 12.84 5.07
CA GLY A 99 -3.22 12.22 6.14
C GLY A 99 -2.52 11.04 6.83
N LEU A 100 -1.38 10.59 6.30
CA LEU A 100 -0.42 9.73 6.99
C LEU A 100 0.39 10.60 7.97
#